data_AF-A0A9P1P173-F1
#
_entry.id   AF-A0A9P1P173-F1
#
_cell.length_a   1.000
_cell.length_b   1.000
_cell.length_c   1.000
_cell.angle_alpha   90.00
_cell.angle_beta   90.00
_cell.angle_gamma   90.00
#
_symmetry.space_group_name_H-M   'P 1'
#
loop_
_entity.id
_entity.type
_entity.pdbx_description
1 polymer ?
#
loop_
_entity_poly.entity_id
_entity_poly.type
_entity_poly.pdbx_seq_one_letter_code
_entity_poly.pdbx_strand_id
1 'polypeptide(L)' 'MSKTQQEIIKQGYQVLINSLGVVDTIRFIQYFTHGQGDYTQERHQFLDQTSLDEILLTMKKQPTDNSTQYDEIIDN' A
#
# COMPACT_ATOMS: atom_id res chain seq x y z
N MET A 1 -27.39 17.65 1.47
CA MET A 1 -26.18 18.19 0.82
C MET A 1 -25.55 17.10 -0.03
N SER A 2 -24.92 17.45 -1.15
CA SER A 2 -24.18 16.48 -1.96
C SER A 2 -22.85 16.13 -1.28
N LYS A 3 -22.37 14.91 -1.49
CA LYS A 3 -21.07 14.46 -0.98
C LYS A 3 -19.93 15.28 -1.58
N THR A 4 -18.87 15.47 -0.81
CA THR A 4 -17.61 16.03 -1.33
C THR A 4 -16.89 15.02 -2.21
N GLN A 5 -15.92 15.49 -2.99
CA GLN A 5 -15.10 14.61 -3.82
C GLN A 5 -14.34 13.57 -2.96
N GLN A 6 -13.81 13.99 -1.80
CA GLN A 6 -13.10 13.10 -0.88
C GLN A 6 -14.03 12.01 -0.31
N GLU A 7 -15.27 12.34 0.01
CA GLU A 7 -16.26 11.37 0.49
C GLU A 7 -16.62 10.34 -0.60
N ILE A 8 -16.74 10.78 -1.85
CA ILE A 8 -17.01 9.89 -2.99
C ILE A 8 -15.82 8.95 -3.22
N ILE A 9 -14.60 9.49 -3.18
CA ILE A 9 -13.37 8.70 -3.35
C ILE A 9 -13.27 7.64 -2.25
N LYS A 10 -13.41 8.04 -0.98
CA LYS A 10 -13.37 7.11 0.17
C LYS A 10 -14.42 6.01 0.05
N GLN A 11 -15.64 6.38 -0.37
CA GLN A 11 -16.70 5.40 -0.59
C GLN A 11 -16.36 4.43 -1.73
N GLY A 12 -15.78 4.92 -2.83
CA GLY A 12 -15.35 4.10 -3.96
C GLY A 12 -14.31 3.05 -3.56
N TYR A 13 -13.30 3.45 -2.79
CA TYR A 13 -12.30 2.52 -2.25
C TYR A 13 -12.94 1.42 -1.40
N GLN A 14 -13.85 1.79 -0.49
CA GLN A 14 -14.51 0.80 0.37
C GLN A 14 -15.32 -0.22 -0.44
N VAL A 15 -16.01 0.23 -1.48
CA VAL A 15 -16.79 -0.66 -2.36
C VAL A 15 -15.88 -1.63 -3.12
N LEU A 16 -14.74 -1.15 -3.63
CA LEU A 16 -13.77 -2.00 -4.34
C LEU A 16 -13.15 -3.03 -3.39
N ILE A 17 -12.71 -2.60 -2.20
CA ILE A 17 -12.11 -3.52 -1.19
C ILE A 17 -13.13 -4.59 -0.79
N ASN A 18 -14.38 -4.21 -0.54
CA ASN A 18 -15.41 -5.17 -0.13
C ASN A 18 -15.77 -6.19 -1.23
N SER A 19 -15.56 -5.84 -2.51
CA SER A 19 -15.94 -6.71 -3.64
C SER A 19 -14.78 -7.54 -4.18
N LEU A 20 -13.58 -6.98 -4.22
CA LEU A 20 -12.40 -7.60 -4.83
C LEU A 20 -11.38 -8.08 -3.79
N GLY A 21 -11.46 -7.59 -2.56
CA GLY A 21 -10.35 -7.67 -1.61
C GLY A 21 -9.26 -6.64 -1.91
N VAL A 22 -8.35 -6.48 -0.95
CA VAL A 22 -7.32 -5.41 -0.96
C VAL A 22 -6.35 -5.56 -2.14
N VAL A 23 -5.85 -6.78 -2.37
CA VAL A 23 -4.83 -7.05 -3.40
C VAL A 23 -5.35 -6.73 -4.80
N ASP A 24 -6.54 -7.22 -5.14
CA ASP A 24 -7.10 -7.02 -6.47
C ASP A 24 -7.63 -5.59 -6.66
N THR A 25 -8.03 -4.91 -5.57
CA THR A 25 -8.35 -3.47 -5.61
C THR A 25 -7.12 -2.64 -6.01
N ILE A 26 -5.95 -2.89 -5.40
CA ILE A 26 -4.71 -2.17 -5.74
C ILE A 26 -4.36 -2.38 -7.21
N ARG A 27 -4.40 -3.63 -7.70
CA ARG A 27 -4.14 -3.94 -9.11
C ARG A 27 -5.11 -3.25 -10.05
N PHE A 28 -6.40 -3.23 -9.69
CA PHE A 28 -7.42 -2.52 -10.45
C PHE A 28 -7.09 -1.04 -10.57
N ILE A 29 -6.74 -0.37 -9.46
CA ILE A 29 -6.40 1.06 -9.48
C ILE A 29 -5.16 1.31 -10.34
N GLN A 30 -4.09 0.53 -10.14
CA GLN A 30 -2.83 0.63 -10.91
C GLN A 30 -3.00 0.40 -12.42
N TYR A 31 -4.07 -0.28 -12.85
CA TYR A 31 -4.37 -0.41 -14.27
C TYR A 31 -4.86 0.90 -14.89
N PHE A 32 -5.62 1.70 -14.13
CA PHE A 32 -6.17 2.98 -14.61
C PHE A 32 -5.28 4.17 -14.28
N THR A 33 -4.45 4.07 -13.24
CA THR A 33 -3.49 5.09 -12.88
C THR A 33 -2.10 4.66 -13.34
N HIS A 34 -1.45 5.50 -14.15
CA HIS A 34 -0.01 5.32 -14.35
C HIS A 34 0.65 5.66 -13.02
N GLY A 35 1.01 4.64 -12.24
CA GLY A 35 1.84 4.82 -11.06
C GLY A 35 3.10 5.60 -11.41
N GLN A 36 3.64 6.32 -10.44
CA GLN A 36 4.94 6.99 -10.57
C GLN A 36 5.95 6.27 -9.68
N GLY A 37 7.23 6.34 -10.05
CA GLY A 37 8.32 5.68 -9.36
C GLY A 37 8.98 4.60 -10.20
N ASP A 38 10.28 4.41 -9.98
CA ASP A 38 11.03 3.31 -10.55
C ASP A 38 11.43 2.39 -9.41
N TYR A 39 10.51 1.48 -9.04
CA TYR A 39 10.74 0.52 -7.97
C TYR A 39 12.03 -0.29 -8.20
N THR A 40 12.45 -0.49 -9.45
CA THR A 40 13.69 -1.20 -9.74
C THR A 40 14.89 -0.41 -9.24
N GLN A 41 14.97 0.88 -9.55
CA GLN A 41 16.04 1.77 -9.08
C GLN A 41 15.94 2.02 -7.56
N GLU A 42 14.75 2.32 -7.06
CA GLU A 42 14.49 2.59 -5.65
C GLU A 42 14.83 1.38 -4.77
N ARG A 43 14.51 0.15 -5.22
CA ARG A 43 14.86 -1.08 -4.53
C ARG A 43 16.37 -1.22 -4.36
N HIS A 44 17.17 -0.89 -5.38
CA HIS A 44 18.63 -1.01 -5.31
C HIS A 44 19.24 -0.06 -4.27
N GLN A 45 18.70 1.16 -4.14
CA GLN A 45 19.19 2.13 -3.15
C GLN A 45 19.11 1.62 -1.70
N PHE A 46 18.03 0.90 -1.38
CA PHE A 46 17.78 0.37 -0.03
C PHE A 46 18.33 -1.05 0.16
N LEU A 47 18.00 -1.97 -0.76
CA LEU A 47 18.21 -3.39 -0.55
C LEU A 47 19.68 -3.77 -0.63
N ASP A 48 20.46 -3.12 -1.51
CA ASP A 48 21.88 -3.41 -1.66
C ASP A 48 22.68 -3.00 -0.42
N GLN A 49 22.11 -2.12 0.42
CA GLN A 49 22.69 -1.67 1.69
C GLN A 49 22.19 -2.48 2.90
N THR A 50 21.23 -3.40 2.71
CA THR A 50 20.57 -4.13 3.79
C THR A 50 20.99 -5.59 3.79
N SER A 51 21.60 -6.06 4.89
CA SER A 51 21.98 -7.47 5.01
C SER A 51 20.77 -8.37 5.36
N LEU A 52 20.84 -9.64 4.94
CA LEU A 52 19.81 -10.62 5.30
C LEU A 52 19.68 -10.78 6.83
N ASP A 53 20.79 -10.73 7.55
CA ASP A 53 20.80 -10.84 9.02
C ASP A 53 20.06 -9.68 9.69
N GLU A 54 20.21 -8.46 9.17
CA GLU A 54 19.45 -7.29 9.66
C GLU A 54 17.94 -7.45 9.41
N ILE A 55 17.54 -7.96 8.25
CA ILE A 55 16.13 -8.25 7.93
C ILE A 55 15.56 -9.30 8.90
N LEU A 56 16.32 -10.36 9.18
CA LEU A 56 15.88 -11.40 10.10
C LEU A 56 15.78 -10.90 11.54
N LEU A 57 16.64 -9.96 11.94
CA LEU A 57 16.58 -9.31 13.25
C LEU A 57 15.37 -8.37 13.38
N THR A 58 15.01 -7.63 12.34
CA THR A 58 13.84 -6.73 12.37
C THR A 58 12.53 -7.53 12.43
N MET A 59 12.42 -8.62 11.65
CA MET A 59 11.26 -9.51 11.69
C MET A 59 11.02 -10.12 13.07
N LYS A 60 12.08 -10.51 13.79
CA LYS A 60 11.97 -11.07 15.15
C LYS A 60 11.59 -10.03 16.21
N LYS A 61 11.83 -8.74 15.94
CA LYS A 61 11.52 -7.64 16.88
C LYS A 61 10.10 -7.12 16.75
N GLN A 62 9.42 -7.35 15.62
CA GLN A 62 8.03 -6.96 15.45
C GLN A 62 7.09 -8.03 16.04
N PRO A 63 6.26 -7.68 17.03
CA PRO A 63 5.15 -8.55 17.43
C PRO A 63 4.19 -8.71 16.26
N THR A 64 3.70 -9.93 16.04
CA THR A 64 2.73 -10.26 15.00
C THR A 64 1.35 -9.68 15.32
N ASP A 65 1.12 -8.40 15.03
CA ASP A 65 -0.24 -7.88 14.88
C ASP A 65 -0.27 -6.88 13.71
N ASN A 66 -0.42 -7.44 12.50
CA ASN A 66 -0.35 -6.72 11.22
C ASN A 66 -1.73 -6.54 10.58
N SER A 67 -2.80 -6.46 11.38
CA SER A 67 -4.15 -6.32 10.84
C SER A 67 -4.50 -4.90 10.34
N THR A 68 -3.64 -3.89 10.59
CA THR A 68 -3.96 -2.47 10.34
C THR A 68 -2.94 -1.70 9.50
N GLN A 69 -1.86 -2.32 9.01
CA GLN A 69 -0.75 -1.56 8.40
C GLN A 69 -0.99 -1.03 6.97
N TYR A 70 -2.15 -1.30 6.36
CA TYR A 70 -2.51 -0.77 5.04
C TYR A 70 -3.40 0.48 5.09
N ASP A 71 -3.67 1.01 6.29
CA ASP A 71 -4.28 2.31 6.42
C ASP A 71 -3.24 3.37 6.02
N GLU A 72 -3.54 4.12 4.95
CA GLU A 72 -2.84 5.34 4.50
C GLU A 72 -1.66 5.15 3.52
N ILE A 73 -2.01 4.79 2.27
CA ILE A 73 -1.30 5.33 1.07
C ILE A 73 -2.31 6.12 0.24
N ILE A 74 -2.96 7.11 0.86
CA ILE A 74 -3.61 8.20 0.14
C ILE A 74 -3.29 9.45 0.95
N ASP A 75 -2.18 10.09 0.62
CA ASP A 75 -1.82 11.38 1.19
C ASP A 75 -2.93 12.42 0.91
N ASN A 76 -3.17 13.25 1.93
CA ASN A 76 -4.20 14.29 2.02
C ASN A 76 -3.84 15.56 1.23
#